data_AF-A0A1H1DTK3-F1
#
_entry.id   AF-A0A1H1DTK3-F1
#
_cell.length_a   1.000
_cell.length_b   1.000
_cell.length_c   1.000
_cell.angle_alpha   90.00
_cell.angle_beta   90.00
_cell.angle_gamma   90.00
#
_symmetry.space_group_name_H-M   'P 1'
#
loop_
_entity.id
_entity.type
_entity.pdbx_description
1 polymer ?
#
loop_
_entity_poly.entity_id
_entity_poly.type
_entity_poly.pdbx_seq_one_letter_code
_entity_poly.pdbx_strand_id
1 'polypeptide(L)' 'MAVVDPIRVEDALTRFPYPGRREQLQDHARRTGAGDDVVAALGAIPSGVYRSSAEVMRAVADDSDPDVP' A
#
# COMPACT_ATOMS: atom_id res chain seq x y z
N MET A 1 3.03 -14.26 -11.60
CA MET A 1 2.30 -13.12 -11.03
C MET A 1 2.57 -13.12 -9.55
N ALA A 2 3.34 -12.15 -9.05
CA ALA A 2 3.55 -12.02 -7.61
C ALA A 2 2.28 -11.46 -7.01
N VAL A 3 1.51 -12.33 -6.36
CA VAL A 3 0.40 -11.91 -5.51
C VAL A 3 1.05 -11.10 -4.41
N VAL A 4 0.77 -9.81 -4.32
CA VAL A 4 1.26 -8.99 -3.21
C VAL A 4 0.73 -9.65 -1.93
N ASP A 5 1.60 -10.07 -1.02
CA ASP A 5 1.15 -10.71 0.22
C ASP A 5 0.46 -9.64 1.08
N PRO A 6 -0.88 -9.67 1.27
CA PRO A 6 -1.58 -8.64 2.01
C PRO A 6 -1.07 -8.56 3.46
N ILE A 7 -0.68 -9.70 4.04
CA ILE A 7 -0.10 -9.79 5.39
C ILE A 7 1.18 -8.94 5.51
N ARG A 8 2.03 -8.90 4.48
CA ARG A 8 3.27 -8.09 4.51
C ARG A 8 2.97 -6.60 4.37
N VAL A 9 1.98 -6.24 3.55
CA VAL A 9 1.51 -4.86 3.43
C VAL A 9 0.94 -4.39 4.77
N GLU A 10 0.08 -5.19 5.39
CA GLU A 10 -0.49 -4.89 6.70
C GLU A 10 0.56 -4.75 7.79
N ASP A 11 1.56 -5.64 7.87
CA ASP A 11 2.61 -5.56 8.88
C ASP A 11 3.48 -4.30 8.71
N ALA A 12 3.90 -4.01 7.47
CA ALA A 12 4.67 -2.81 7.14
C ALA A 12 3.89 -1.53 7.46
N LEU A 13 2.56 -1.55 7.29
CA LEU A 13 1.69 -0.40 7.47
C LEU A 13 1.11 -0.27 8.89
N THR A 14 1.10 -1.34 9.69
CA THR A 14 0.56 -1.37 11.07
C THR A 14 1.39 -0.50 12.02
N ARG A 15 2.69 -0.38 11.77
CA ARG A 15 3.60 0.49 12.56
C ARG A 15 3.77 1.90 11.99
N PHE A 16 3.11 2.22 10.88
CA PHE A 16 3.20 3.54 10.29
C PHE A 16 2.43 4.57 11.14
N PRO A 17 3.03 5.73 11.48
CA PRO A 17 2.35 6.79 12.22
C PRO A 17 1.39 7.55 11.29
N TYR A 18 0.15 7.06 11.18
CA TYR A 18 -0.90 7.73 10.42
C TYR A 18 -1.27 9.10 11.03
N PRO A 19 -1.69 10.08 10.19
CA PRO A 19 -1.90 9.99 8.74
C PRO A 19 -0.61 10.10 7.91
N GLY A 20 -0.57 9.40 6.78
CA GLY A 20 0.59 9.34 5.87
C GLY A 20 0.22 9.59 4.42
N ARG A 21 1.12 10.23 3.66
CA ARG A 21 0.98 10.34 2.21
C ARG A 21 1.45 9.08 1.50
N ARG A 22 0.97 8.89 0.27
CA ARG A 22 1.44 7.84 -0.64
C ARG A 22 2.97 7.70 -0.67
N GLU A 23 3.71 8.79 -0.89
CA GLU A 23 5.18 8.73 -0.92
C GLU A 23 5.78 8.30 0.42
N GLN A 24 5.18 8.69 1.55
CA GLN A 24 5.66 8.29 2.87
C GLN A 24 5.39 6.81 3.15
N LEU A 25 4.26 6.28 2.67
CA LEU A 25 3.94 4.85 2.74
C LEU A 25 4.94 4.04 1.92
N GLN A 26 5.27 4.51 0.71
CA GLN A 26 6.31 3.88 -0.13
C GLN A 26 7.68 3.89 0.52
N ASP A 27 8.12 5.04 1.05
CA ASP A 27 9.41 5.15 1.73
C ASP A 27 9.45 4.26 2.98
N HIS A 28 8.36 4.26 3.76
CA HIS A 28 8.24 3.42 4.93
C HIS A 28 8.31 1.94 4.56
N ALA A 29 7.48 1.48 3.61
CA ALA A 29 7.48 0.10 3.12
C ALA A 29 8.88 -0.32 2.63
N ARG A 30 9.57 0.52 1.86
CA ARG A 30 10.97 0.28 1.46
C ARG A 30 11.90 0.13 2.65
N ARG A 31 11.77 0.99 3.67
CA ARG A 31 12.58 0.96 4.90
C ARG A 31 12.31 -0.27 5.76
N THR A 32 11.08 -0.77 5.79
CA THR A 32 10.72 -2.01 6.51
C THR A 32 11.15 -3.27 5.75
N GLY A 33 11.66 -3.13 4.53
CA GLY A 33 12.03 -4.27 3.68
C GLY A 33 10.82 -4.92 3.00
N ALA A 34 9.73 -4.16 2.80
CA ALA A 34 8.63 -4.61 1.99
C ALA A 34 9.10 -4.89 0.56
N GLY A 35 8.53 -5.93 -0.05
CA GLY A 35 8.86 -6.31 -1.43
C GLY A 35 8.56 -5.19 -2.42
N ASP A 36 9.23 -5.22 -3.58
CA ASP A 36 9.05 -4.23 -4.64
C ASP A 36 7.58 -4.17 -5.11
N ASP A 37 6.89 -5.31 -5.10
CA ASP A 37 5.45 -5.42 -5.40
C ASP A 37 4.58 -4.56 -4.45
N VAL A 38 4.95 -4.48 -3.16
CA VAL A 38 4.25 -3.63 -2.17
C VAL A 38 4.45 -2.16 -2.49
N VAL A 39 5.68 -1.78 -2.83
CA VAL A 39 6.05 -0.39 -3.15
C VAL A 39 5.38 0.06 -4.45
N ALA A 40 5.31 -0.84 -5.44
CA ALA A 40 4.62 -0.65 -6.70
C ALA A 40 3.10 -0.49 -6.49
N ALA A 41 2.47 -1.35 -5.70
CA ALA A 41 1.06 -1.24 -5.33
C ALA A 41 0.75 0.08 -4.62
N LEU A 42 1.60 0.49 -3.67
CA LEU A 42 1.53 1.80 -3.01
C LEU A 42 1.80 2.97 -3.96
N GLY A 43 2.41 2.74 -5.14
CA GLY A 43 2.61 3.77 -6.16
C GLY A 43 1.46 3.90 -7.14
N ALA A 44 0.71 2.82 -7.33
CA ALA A 44 -0.46 2.75 -8.19
C ALA A 44 -1.64 3.53 -7.60
N ILE A 45 -1.79 3.51 -6.27
CA ILE A 45 -2.87 4.24 -5.60
C ILE A 45 -2.80 5.77 -5.82
N PRO A 46 -3.95 6.46 -5.79
CA PRO A 46 -3.99 7.91 -5.95
C PRO A 46 -3.17 8.65 -4.88
N SER A 47 -2.51 9.73 -5.28
CA SER A 47 -1.81 10.60 -4.33
C SER A 47 -2.82 11.21 -3.34
N GLY A 48 -2.80 10.72 -2.11
CA GLY A 48 -3.70 11.16 -1.06
C GLY A 48 -3.07 11.05 0.32
N VAL A 49 -3.80 11.54 1.32
CA VAL A 49 -3.46 11.35 2.73
C VAL A 49 -4.29 10.18 3.23
N TYR A 50 -3.60 9.10 3.58
CA TYR A 50 -4.21 7.91 4.13
C TYR A 50 -4.18 7.97 5.64
N ARG A 51 -5.31 7.65 6.27
CA ARG A 51 -5.45 7.73 7.74
C ARG A 51 -5.27 6.39 8.44
N SER A 52 -5.23 5.30 7.69
CA SER A 52 -5.12 3.94 8.22
C SER A 52 -4.65 2.97 7.15
N SER A 53 -4.05 1.85 7.57
CA SER A 53 -3.64 0.76 6.69
C SER A 53 -4.80 0.18 5.90
N ALA A 54 -6.01 0.11 6.50
CA ALA A 54 -7.22 -0.33 5.83
C ALA A 54 -7.63 0.59 4.65
N GLU A 55 -7.39 1.89 4.76
CA GLU A 55 -7.70 2.86 3.69
C GLU A 55 -6.73 2.69 2.52
N VAL A 56 -5.46 2.40 2.81
CA VAL A 56 -4.43 2.07 1.82
C VAL A 56 -4.73 0.74 1.12
N MET A 57 -5.02 -0.31 1.89
CA MET A 57 -5.43 -1.63 1.39
C MET A 57 -6.62 -1.52 0.44
N ARG A 58 -7.62 -0.71 0.80
CA ARG A 58 -8.79 -0.48 -0.05
C ARG A 58 -8.42 0.23 -1.33
N ALA A 59 -7.55 1.25 -1.29
CA ALA A 59 -7.10 1.94 -2.49
C ALA A 59 -6.25 1.03 -3.41
N VAL A 60 -5.42 0.15 -2.83
CA VAL A 60 -4.62 -0.83 -3.58
C VAL A 60 -5.53 -1.86 -4.26
N ALA A 61 -6.60 -2.31 -3.58
CA ALA A 61 -7.58 -3.24 -4.13
C ALA A 61 -8.46 -2.59 -5.22
N ASP A 62 -8.82 -1.31 -5.05
CA ASP A 62 -9.67 -0.55 -5.98
C ASP A 62 -8.93 -0.24 -7.30
N ASP A 63 -7.63 0.09 -7.24
CA ASP A 63 -6.82 0.39 -8.43
C ASP A 63 -6.33 -0.88 -9.18
N SER A 64 -6.27 -2.04 -8.49
CA SER A 64 -5.95 -3.33 -9.13
C SER A 64 -7.08 -3.89 -9.98
N ASP A 65 -8.19 -3.17 -10.14
CA ASP A 65 -9.37 -3.59 -10.89
C ASP A 65 -9.47 -2.86 -12.25
N PRO A 66 -9.00 -3.48 -13.34
CA PRO A 66 -9.53 -3.20 -14.67
C PRO A 66 -10.31 -4.40 -15.19
N ASP A 67 -11.19 -5.05 -14.42
CA ASP A 67 -12.23 -5.95 -15.00
C ASP A 67 -13.28 -6.38 -13.95
N VAL A 68 -14.32 -5.57 -13.78
CA VAL A 68 -15.59 -6.03 -13.20
C VAL A 68 -16.58 -6.27 -14.35
N PRO A 69 -16.99 -7.53 -14.64
CA PRO A 69 -18.04 -7.84 -15.61
C PRO A 69 -19.44 -7.45 -15.14
#